data_AF-A0A7J6R1T2-F1
#
_entry.id   AF-A0A7J6R1T2-F1
#
_cell.length_a   1.000
_cell.length_b   1.000
_cell.length_c   1.000
_cell.angle_alpha   90.00
_cell.angle_beta   90.00
_cell.angle_gamma   90.00
#
_symmetry.space_group_name_H-M   'P 1'
#
loop_
_entity.id
_entity.type
_entity.pdbx_description
1 polymer ?
#
loop_
_entity_poly.entity_id
_entity_poly.type
_entity_poly.pdbx_seq_one_letter_code
_entity_poly.pdbx_strand_id
1 'polypeptide(L)'
;SLEDYLETKRALFPRFYFLSNDELLSILSQTRNPHAVQEHLSKCFDAMNRVVFDPEKNSPPEITHFSDIAGEKVPNSTPVRAEGAVEIWLNHILDQMVQSLYDLTKKSLLEYPEDGRYRRDWLFADYPAQSVLLVDMISWTSICERALGQDATDGKGGENPLAGCVKYHQEQLQESVAYVRQDLSKLQRILMGALIVLDVHNITVIEQLLAADCRSVNDFDWSKQLRYYWDANVDDCMCRQTISSFKWVQGTAAVTGLWPVHRS
;
A
#
# COMPACT_ATOMS: atom_id res chain seq x y z
N SER A 1 32.00 -25.97 -1.15
CA SER A 1 32.53 -24.96 -2.09
C SER A 1 32.16 -23.56 -1.60
N LEU A 2 32.83 -22.51 -2.09
CA LEU A 2 32.37 -21.12 -1.89
C LEU A 2 30.94 -20.94 -2.43
N GLU A 3 30.66 -21.57 -3.57
CA GLU A 3 29.34 -21.54 -4.19
C GLU A 3 28.26 -22.15 -3.27
N ASP A 4 28.52 -23.33 -2.69
CA ASP A 4 27.58 -23.96 -1.75
C ASP A 4 27.32 -23.09 -0.52
N TYR A 5 28.32 -22.33 -0.06
CA TYR A 5 28.15 -21.38 1.04
C TYR A 5 27.24 -20.20 0.66
N LEU A 6 27.43 -19.61 -0.52
CA LEU A 6 26.56 -18.54 -1.02
C LEU A 6 25.13 -19.03 -1.25
N GLU A 7 24.95 -20.22 -1.81
CA GLU A 7 23.64 -20.83 -1.98
C GLU A 7 22.95 -21.10 -0.63
N THR A 8 23.69 -21.51 0.39
CA THR A 8 23.14 -21.64 1.75
C THR A 8 22.62 -20.29 2.27
N LYS A 9 23.35 -19.19 2.01
CA LYS A 9 22.90 -17.84 2.41
C LYS A 9 21.69 -17.36 1.62
N ARG A 10 21.64 -17.64 0.32
CA ARG A 10 20.47 -17.34 -0.53
C ARG A 10 19.24 -18.14 -0.12
N ALA A 11 19.40 -19.40 0.28
CA ALA A 11 18.29 -20.21 0.79
C ALA A 11 17.71 -19.64 2.10
N LEU A 12 18.53 -19.05 2.96
CA LEU A 12 18.09 -18.43 4.21
C LEU A 12 17.43 -17.05 4.01
N PHE A 13 17.86 -16.30 2.99
CA PHE A 13 17.23 -15.05 2.59
C PHE A 13 17.11 -14.98 1.06
N PRO A 14 15.99 -15.44 0.49
CA PRO A 14 15.81 -15.57 -0.96
C PRO A 14 16.01 -14.28 -1.76
N ARG A 15 15.87 -13.10 -1.14
CA ARG A 15 16.14 -11.82 -1.82
C ARG A 15 17.63 -11.65 -2.21
N PHE A 16 18.55 -12.42 -1.64
CA PHE A 16 19.94 -12.47 -2.12
C PHE A 16 20.11 -13.10 -3.51
N TYR A 17 19.08 -13.75 -4.07
CA TYR A 17 19.10 -14.17 -5.48
C TYR A 17 19.14 -12.98 -6.45
N PHE A 18 18.77 -11.76 -6.01
CA PHE A 18 18.87 -10.54 -6.82
C PHE A 18 20.26 -9.88 -6.81
N LEU A 19 21.20 -10.43 -6.02
CA LEU A 19 22.57 -9.93 -5.93
C LEU A 19 23.53 -10.82 -6.71
N SER A 20 24.54 -10.20 -7.32
CA SER A 20 25.67 -10.94 -7.88
C SER A 20 26.48 -11.62 -6.77
N ASN A 21 27.31 -12.60 -7.12
CA ASN A 21 28.19 -13.27 -6.15
C ASN A 21 29.12 -12.25 -5.45
N ASP A 22 29.65 -11.28 -6.20
CA ASP A 22 30.54 -10.23 -5.65
C ASP A 22 29.82 -9.30 -4.67
N GLU A 23 28.56 -8.94 -4.96
CA GLU A 23 27.74 -8.10 -4.09
C GLU A 23 27.37 -8.81 -2.80
N LEU A 24 26.96 -10.07 -2.90
CA LEU A 24 26.65 -10.88 -1.73
C LEU A 24 27.91 -11.08 -0.86
N LEU A 25 29.07 -11.31 -1.47
CA LEU A 25 30.34 -11.40 -0.75
C LEU A 25 30.72 -10.07 -0.07
N SER A 26 30.47 -8.92 -0.72
CA SER A 26 30.69 -7.61 -0.11
C SER A 26 29.90 -7.46 1.19
N ILE A 27 28.61 -7.82 1.18
CA ILE A 27 27.75 -7.82 2.38
C ILE A 27 28.30 -8.79 3.45
N LEU A 28 28.57 -10.03 3.06
CA LEU A 28 28.99 -11.09 3.99
C LEU A 28 30.40 -10.88 4.56
N SER A 29 31.26 -10.12 3.87
CA SER A 29 32.60 -9.76 4.36
C SER A 29 32.56 -8.65 5.41
N GLN A 30 31.52 -7.82 5.41
CA GLN A 30 31.37 -6.66 6.29
C GLN A 30 30.46 -6.95 7.50
N THR A 31 30.58 -8.13 8.11
CA THR A 31 29.72 -8.57 9.23
C THR A 31 29.72 -7.64 10.44
N ARG A 32 30.78 -6.83 10.62
CA ARG A 32 30.92 -5.86 11.71
C ARG A 32 30.29 -4.49 11.42
N ASN A 33 29.91 -4.22 10.18
CA ASN A 33 29.34 -2.95 9.77
C ASN A 33 27.96 -3.16 9.13
N PRO A 34 26.88 -3.14 9.92
CA PRO A 34 25.51 -3.27 9.40
C PRO A 34 25.13 -2.22 8.35
N HIS A 35 25.79 -1.05 8.32
CA HIS A 35 25.50 -0.02 7.31
C HIS A 35 25.92 -0.46 5.90
N ALA A 36 26.80 -1.45 5.76
CA ALA A 36 27.27 -1.93 4.46
C ALA A 36 26.14 -2.48 3.58
N VAL A 37 25.04 -2.97 4.15
CA VAL A 37 23.93 -3.50 3.35
C VAL A 37 23.20 -2.41 2.55
N GLN A 38 23.32 -1.14 2.97
CA GLN A 38 22.51 -0.03 2.45
C GLN A 38 22.60 0.14 0.94
N GLU A 39 23.77 -0.12 0.35
CA GLU A 39 24.02 0.00 -1.09
C GLU A 39 23.33 -1.10 -1.91
N HIS A 40 22.96 -2.21 -1.27
CA HIS A 40 22.40 -3.39 -1.90
C HIS A 40 20.90 -3.57 -1.63
N LEU A 41 20.32 -2.81 -0.69
CA LEU A 41 18.91 -2.93 -0.31
C LEU A 41 17.96 -2.67 -1.49
N SER A 42 18.27 -1.72 -2.37
CA SER A 42 17.45 -1.42 -3.54
C SER A 42 17.33 -2.56 -4.56
N LYS A 43 18.25 -3.54 -4.52
CA LYS A 43 18.17 -4.76 -5.34
C LYS A 43 17.44 -5.89 -4.63
N CYS A 44 17.54 -5.92 -3.30
CA CYS A 44 16.88 -6.95 -2.49
C CYS A 44 15.40 -6.65 -2.28
N PHE A 45 15.01 -5.37 -2.24
CA PHE A 45 13.67 -4.90 -1.90
C PHE A 45 13.13 -3.95 -2.96
N ASP A 46 11.91 -4.20 -3.44
CA ASP A 46 11.28 -3.35 -4.46
C ASP A 46 10.75 -2.03 -3.87
N ALA A 47 10.23 -2.07 -2.64
CA ALA A 47 9.57 -0.94 -1.99
C ALA A 47 10.43 -0.25 -0.91
N MET A 48 11.69 -0.66 -0.72
CA MET A 48 12.61 -0.08 0.25
C MET A 48 13.99 0.06 -0.37
N ASN A 49 14.65 1.19 -0.16
CA ASN A 49 16.04 1.36 -0.54
C ASN A 49 16.96 1.64 0.65
N ARG A 50 16.41 1.97 1.81
CA ARG A 50 17.19 2.30 2.99
C ARG A 50 16.48 1.89 4.27
N VAL A 51 17.28 1.64 5.30
CA VAL A 51 16.85 1.54 6.69
C VAL A 51 17.43 2.71 7.48
N VAL A 52 16.81 3.03 8.62
CA VAL A 52 17.28 4.10 9.51
C VAL A 52 17.75 3.48 10.81
N PHE A 53 19.03 3.65 11.10
CA PHE A 53 19.64 3.24 12.35
C PHE A 53 19.45 4.33 13.41
N ASP A 54 19.19 3.91 14.64
CA ASP A 54 19.14 4.76 15.82
C ASP A 54 20.56 5.25 16.16
N PRO A 55 20.83 6.57 16.17
CA PRO A 55 22.15 7.11 16.43
C PRO A 55 22.62 6.91 17.88
N GLU A 56 21.71 6.69 18.83
CA GLU A 56 22.01 6.51 20.25
C GLU A 56 22.29 5.04 20.60
N LYS A 57 21.77 4.10 19.80
CA LYS A 57 21.90 2.66 20.03
C LYS A 57 22.83 2.00 19.02
N ASN A 58 24.14 2.15 19.23
CA ASN A 58 25.17 1.65 18.31
C ASN A 58 25.75 0.26 18.65
N SER A 59 25.30 -0.40 19.72
CA SER A 59 25.87 -1.69 20.15
C SER A 59 24.84 -2.60 20.85
N PRO A 60 24.14 -3.46 20.10
CA PRO A 60 24.14 -3.57 18.64
C PRO A 60 23.36 -2.41 17.97
N PRO A 61 23.69 -2.04 16.72
CA PRO A 61 22.91 -1.08 15.95
C PRO A 61 21.42 -1.47 15.86
N GLU A 62 20.53 -0.53 16.18
CA GLU A 62 19.08 -0.74 16.15
C GLU A 62 18.46 -0.02 14.95
N ILE A 63 17.60 -0.70 14.19
CA ILE A 63 16.92 -0.18 13.01
C ILE A 63 15.48 0.18 13.41
N THR A 64 15.14 1.46 13.25
CA THR A 64 13.87 2.02 13.74
C THR A 64 12.88 2.32 12.61
N HIS A 65 13.36 2.57 11.39
CA HIS A 65 12.50 2.88 10.25
C HIS A 65 13.05 2.21 8.99
N PHE A 66 12.17 2.04 8.00
CA PHE A 66 12.55 1.81 6.62
C PHE A 66 12.10 2.98 5.75
N SER A 67 12.76 3.17 4.61
CA SER A 67 12.37 4.20 3.66
C SER A 67 12.50 3.78 2.22
N ASP A 68 11.67 4.41 1.39
CA ASP A 68 11.63 4.22 -0.04
C ASP A 68 12.53 5.22 -0.81
N ILE A 69 12.48 5.14 -2.14
CA ILE A 69 13.22 6.06 -3.01
C ILE A 69 12.66 7.48 -3.06
N ALA A 70 11.37 7.67 -2.76
CA ALA A 70 10.78 8.99 -2.64
C ALA A 70 11.27 9.72 -1.38
N GLY A 71 11.69 8.97 -0.36
CA GLY A 71 12.12 9.42 0.95
C GLY A 71 11.02 9.30 2.01
N GLU A 72 9.94 8.55 1.74
CA GLU A 72 8.92 8.19 2.73
C GLU A 72 9.56 7.30 3.78
N LYS A 73 9.40 7.68 5.07
CA LYS A 73 9.94 6.92 6.20
C LYS A 73 8.80 6.31 6.97
N VAL A 74 8.83 4.99 7.14
CA VAL A 74 7.84 4.24 7.89
C VAL A 74 8.51 3.68 9.16
N PRO A 75 7.96 3.96 10.35
CA PRO A 75 8.49 3.39 11.59
C PRO A 75 8.26 1.88 11.63
N ASN A 76 9.21 1.16 12.17
CA ASN A 76 9.03 -0.25 12.51
C ASN A 76 8.13 -0.38 13.74
N SER A 77 7.11 -1.25 13.71
CA SER A 77 6.29 -1.57 14.87
C SER A 77 7.14 -2.05 16.05
N THR A 78 8.17 -2.84 15.77
CA THR A 78 9.22 -3.22 16.71
C THR A 78 10.59 -2.93 16.11
N PRO A 79 11.47 -2.17 16.77
CA PRO A 79 12.83 -1.94 16.29
C PRO A 79 13.61 -3.26 16.11
N VAL A 80 14.40 -3.35 15.03
CA VAL A 80 15.18 -4.55 14.70
C VAL A 80 16.63 -4.34 15.06
N ARG A 81 17.22 -5.25 15.82
CA ARG A 81 18.66 -5.23 16.13
C ARG A 81 19.43 -5.89 15.00
N ALA A 82 20.40 -5.17 14.43
CA ALA A 82 21.30 -5.70 13.42
C ALA A 82 22.45 -6.50 14.07
N GLU A 83 22.08 -7.60 14.72
CA GLU A 83 22.97 -8.48 15.46
C GLU A 83 23.02 -9.87 14.82
N GLY A 84 24.21 -10.49 14.80
CA GLY A 84 24.39 -11.82 14.25
C GLY A 84 24.41 -11.84 12.72
N ALA A 85 23.85 -12.90 12.13
CA ALA A 85 23.94 -13.13 10.70
C ALA A 85 22.99 -12.22 9.91
N VAL A 86 23.47 -11.68 8.79
CA VAL A 86 22.77 -10.65 7.99
C VAL A 86 21.42 -11.11 7.46
N GLU A 87 21.33 -12.36 7.03
CA GLU A 87 20.11 -12.98 6.57
C GLU A 87 19.02 -13.02 7.67
N ILE A 88 19.39 -13.15 8.94
CA ILE A 88 18.44 -13.27 10.04
C ILE A 88 17.77 -11.93 10.31
N TRP A 89 18.57 -10.89 10.54
CA TRP A 89 17.98 -9.58 10.84
C TRP A 89 17.38 -8.91 9.61
N LEU A 90 17.81 -9.23 8.38
CA LEU A 90 17.10 -8.80 7.16
C LEU A 90 15.73 -9.47 7.00
N ASN A 91 15.58 -10.72 7.41
CA ASN A 91 14.25 -11.36 7.52
C ASN A 91 13.39 -10.65 8.57
N HIS A 92 13.95 -10.30 9.74
CA HIS A 92 13.20 -9.51 10.72
C HIS A 92 12.78 -8.14 10.19
N ILE A 93 13.61 -7.48 9.36
CA ILE A 93 13.21 -6.24 8.68
C ILE A 93 12.02 -6.48 7.76
N LEU A 94 11.98 -7.59 7.01
CA LEU A 94 10.81 -7.93 6.19
C LEU A 94 9.55 -8.11 7.03
N ASP A 95 9.66 -8.86 8.13
CA ASP A 95 8.53 -9.08 9.04
C ASP A 95 8.01 -7.76 9.60
N GLN A 96 8.92 -6.87 10.01
CA GLN A 96 8.56 -5.55 10.51
C GLN A 96 7.99 -4.64 9.42
N MET A 97 8.45 -4.70 8.17
CA MET A 97 7.86 -3.93 7.07
C MET A 97 6.38 -4.29 6.88
N VAL A 98 6.07 -5.59 6.84
CA VAL A 98 4.68 -6.06 6.69
C VAL A 98 3.85 -5.67 7.91
N GLN A 99 4.36 -5.94 9.12
CA GLN A 99 3.64 -5.64 10.36
C GLN A 99 3.37 -4.13 10.53
N SER A 100 4.33 -3.28 10.21
CA SER A 100 4.20 -1.82 10.38
C SER A 100 3.19 -1.24 9.41
N LEU A 101 3.23 -1.68 8.15
CA LEU A 101 2.22 -1.27 7.18
C LEU A 101 0.84 -1.81 7.55
N TYR A 102 0.76 -3.01 8.13
CA TYR A 102 -0.50 -3.56 8.65
C TYR A 102 -1.08 -2.68 9.75
N ASP A 103 -0.30 -2.42 10.79
CA ASP A 103 -0.72 -1.65 11.96
C ASP A 103 -1.15 -0.24 11.56
N LEU A 104 -0.35 0.43 10.71
CA LEU A 104 -0.63 1.78 10.24
C LEU A 104 -1.84 1.83 9.29
N THR A 105 -2.02 0.83 8.43
CA THR A 105 -3.21 0.73 7.57
C THR A 105 -4.46 0.52 8.39
N LYS A 106 -4.43 -0.40 9.37
CA LYS A 106 -5.57 -0.66 10.24
C LYS A 106 -5.93 0.57 11.06
N LYS A 107 -4.93 1.26 11.61
CA LYS A 107 -5.13 2.51 12.34
C LYS A 107 -5.74 3.58 11.43
N SER A 108 -5.20 3.75 10.22
CA SER A 108 -5.71 4.68 9.22
C SER A 108 -7.16 4.37 8.82
N LEU A 109 -7.52 3.09 8.69
CA LEU A 109 -8.89 2.65 8.41
C LEU A 109 -9.86 3.03 9.53
N LEU A 110 -9.48 2.80 10.80
CA LEU A 110 -10.31 3.12 11.96
C LEU A 110 -10.50 4.63 12.16
N GLU A 111 -9.52 5.43 11.74
CA GLU A 111 -9.58 6.90 11.79
C GLU A 111 -10.17 7.52 10.52
N TYR A 112 -10.57 6.70 9.53
CA TYR A 112 -11.21 7.21 8.31
C TYR A 112 -12.55 7.87 8.66
N PRO A 113 -12.86 9.07 8.15
CA PRO A 113 -14.09 9.77 8.47
C PRO A 113 -15.32 9.01 7.95
N GLU A 114 -16.36 8.89 8.79
CA GLU A 114 -17.58 8.06 8.57
C GLU A 114 -18.30 8.34 7.24
N ASP A 115 -18.17 9.57 6.72
CA ASP A 115 -18.76 10.03 5.47
C ASP A 115 -17.75 10.36 4.37
N GLY A 116 -16.44 10.21 4.61
CA GLY A 116 -15.36 10.54 3.66
C GLY A 116 -15.21 12.05 3.31
N ARG A 117 -16.25 12.86 3.54
CA ARG A 117 -16.35 14.26 3.09
C ARG A 117 -15.25 15.19 3.60
N TYR A 118 -14.79 15.00 4.84
CA TYR A 118 -13.78 15.88 5.46
C TYR A 118 -12.45 15.13 5.68
N ARG A 119 -11.99 14.39 4.67
CA ARG A 119 -10.78 13.55 4.77
C ARG A 119 -9.45 14.31 4.69
N ARG A 120 -9.43 15.64 4.56
CA ARG A 120 -8.17 16.42 4.44
C ARG A 120 -7.21 16.16 5.59
N ASP A 121 -7.70 16.24 6.82
CA ASP A 121 -6.84 16.09 7.99
C ASP A 121 -6.34 14.64 8.11
N TRP A 122 -7.18 13.67 7.74
CA TRP A 122 -6.81 12.26 7.64
C TRP A 122 -5.76 11.99 6.54
N LEU A 123 -5.91 12.59 5.36
CA LEU A 123 -4.96 12.47 4.23
C LEU A 123 -3.55 12.93 4.61
N PHE A 124 -3.45 13.87 5.55
CA PHE A 124 -2.18 14.46 6.00
C PHE A 124 -1.81 14.09 7.44
N ALA A 125 -2.44 13.06 8.02
CA ALA A 125 -2.17 12.57 9.38
C ALA A 125 -0.89 11.70 9.50
N ASP A 126 0.07 11.89 8.59
CA ASP A 126 1.36 11.16 8.53
C ASP A 126 1.23 9.62 8.41
N TYR A 127 0.18 9.13 7.75
CA TYR A 127 0.09 7.74 7.33
C TYR A 127 0.94 7.46 6.08
N PRO A 128 1.52 6.25 5.94
CA PRO A 128 2.18 5.85 4.70
C PRO A 128 1.23 5.98 3.52
N ALA A 129 1.72 6.49 2.39
CA ALA A 129 0.89 6.75 1.23
C ALA A 129 0.21 5.47 0.70
N GLN A 130 0.87 4.30 0.80
CA GLN A 130 0.23 3.01 0.47
C GLN A 130 -1.00 2.74 1.36
N SER A 131 -0.91 3.01 2.66
CA SER A 131 -2.01 2.82 3.61
C SER A 131 -3.19 3.73 3.29
N VAL A 132 -2.91 5.01 3.02
CA VAL A 132 -3.93 6.00 2.64
C VAL A 132 -4.67 5.56 1.37
N LEU A 133 -3.94 5.22 0.31
CA LEU A 133 -4.54 4.80 -0.96
C LEU A 133 -5.37 3.51 -0.82
N LEU A 134 -4.90 2.57 0.01
CA LEU A 134 -5.62 1.31 0.23
C LEU A 134 -6.93 1.53 0.99
N VAL A 135 -6.89 2.31 2.08
CA VAL A 135 -8.09 2.65 2.85
C VAL A 135 -9.09 3.39 1.98
N ASP A 136 -8.62 4.27 1.11
CA ASP A 136 -9.50 4.98 0.19
C ASP A 136 -10.22 4.05 -0.80
N MET A 137 -9.55 3.01 -1.28
CA MET A 137 -10.17 1.98 -2.13
C MET A 137 -11.18 1.10 -1.40
N ILE A 138 -10.92 0.81 -0.12
CA ILE A 138 -11.88 0.11 0.73
C ILE A 138 -13.14 0.98 0.91
N SER A 139 -12.96 2.28 1.14
CA SER A 139 -14.05 3.26 1.24
C SER A 139 -14.85 3.36 -0.06
N TRP A 140 -14.17 3.52 -1.21
CA TRP A 140 -14.82 3.55 -2.52
C TRP A 140 -15.67 2.30 -2.78
N THR A 141 -15.12 1.11 -2.51
CA THR A 141 -15.82 -0.17 -2.64
C THR A 141 -17.08 -0.18 -1.77
N SER A 142 -16.95 0.20 -0.49
CA SER A 142 -18.06 0.25 0.48
C SER A 142 -19.16 1.24 0.07
N ILE A 143 -18.80 2.42 -0.43
CA ILE A 143 -19.76 3.43 -0.90
C ILE A 143 -20.57 2.90 -2.09
N CYS A 144 -19.90 2.32 -3.09
CA CYS A 144 -20.57 1.76 -4.27
C CYS A 144 -21.48 0.58 -3.91
N GLU A 145 -21.03 -0.34 -3.04
CA GLU A 145 -21.85 -1.49 -2.64
C GLU A 145 -23.05 -1.09 -1.77
N ARG A 146 -22.91 -0.08 -0.90
CA ARG A 146 -24.06 0.46 -0.16
C ARG A 146 -25.12 1.03 -1.11
N ALA A 147 -24.69 1.78 -2.13
CA ALA A 147 -25.60 2.32 -3.14
C ALA A 147 -26.30 1.20 -3.93
N LEU A 148 -25.54 0.22 -4.44
CA LEU A 148 -26.10 -0.94 -5.16
C LEU A 148 -26.97 -1.85 -4.28
N GLY A 149 -26.73 -1.90 -2.96
CA GLY A 149 -27.54 -2.66 -2.01
C GLY A 149 -28.91 -2.04 -1.73
N GLN A 150 -29.01 -0.70 -1.74
CA GLN A 150 -30.25 0.04 -1.47
C GLN A 150 -31.28 -0.05 -2.62
N ASP A 151 -30.85 -0.01 -3.89
CA ASP A 151 -31.77 -0.13 -5.04
C ASP A 151 -32.38 -1.54 -5.16
N ALA A 152 -31.65 -2.57 -4.70
CA ALA A 152 -32.17 -3.93 -4.63
C ALA A 152 -33.36 -4.08 -3.66
N THR A 153 -33.44 -3.24 -2.62
CA THR A 153 -34.52 -3.26 -1.63
C THR A 153 -35.71 -2.38 -1.99
N ASP A 154 -35.48 -1.26 -2.70
CA ASP A 154 -36.51 -0.26 -2.99
C ASP A 154 -37.29 -0.51 -4.30
N GLY A 155 -36.90 -1.53 -5.07
CA GLY A 155 -37.56 -1.94 -6.31
C GLY A 155 -37.05 -1.16 -7.53
N LYS A 156 -36.92 -1.87 -8.67
CA LYS A 156 -36.23 -1.45 -9.91
C LYS A 156 -36.83 -0.25 -10.68
N GLY A 157 -37.54 0.66 -10.02
CA GLY A 157 -38.20 1.81 -10.65
C GLY A 157 -37.54 3.16 -10.40
N GLY A 158 -36.52 3.23 -9.54
CA GLY A 158 -35.83 4.47 -9.16
C GLY A 158 -34.66 4.86 -10.07
N GLU A 159 -34.19 6.10 -9.89
CA GLU A 159 -32.92 6.58 -10.44
C GLU A 159 -31.78 5.64 -9.98
N ASN A 160 -30.85 5.30 -10.89
CA ASN A 160 -29.78 4.37 -10.56
C ASN A 160 -28.97 4.92 -9.37
N PRO A 161 -28.79 4.14 -8.28
CA PRO A 161 -28.19 4.63 -7.04
C PRO A 161 -26.74 5.09 -7.22
N LEU A 162 -26.04 4.59 -8.25
CA LEU A 162 -24.67 4.99 -8.57
C LEU A 162 -24.56 6.44 -9.08
N ALA A 163 -25.66 7.06 -9.52
CA ALA A 163 -25.65 8.47 -9.95
C ALA A 163 -25.25 9.40 -8.78
N GLY A 164 -25.71 9.09 -7.56
CA GLY A 164 -25.29 9.78 -6.35
C GLY A 164 -23.80 9.58 -6.05
N CYS A 165 -23.28 8.36 -6.29
CA CYS A 165 -21.86 8.05 -6.10
C CYS A 165 -20.96 8.87 -7.04
N VAL A 166 -21.33 9.03 -8.32
CA VAL A 166 -20.58 9.87 -9.26
C VAL A 166 -20.45 11.29 -8.72
N LYS A 167 -21.57 11.89 -8.32
CA LYS A 167 -21.58 13.26 -7.80
C LYS A 167 -20.70 13.39 -6.55
N TYR A 168 -20.83 12.46 -5.61
CA TYR A 168 -20.01 12.43 -4.40
C TYR A 168 -18.51 12.34 -4.70
N HIS A 169 -18.09 11.42 -5.57
CA HIS A 169 -16.67 11.27 -5.91
C HIS A 169 -16.13 12.43 -6.75
N GLN A 170 -16.97 13.07 -7.58
CA GLN A 170 -16.59 14.30 -8.29
C GLN A 170 -16.36 15.47 -7.32
N GLU A 171 -17.19 15.62 -6.28
CA GLU A 171 -16.99 16.62 -5.23
C GLU A 171 -15.67 16.36 -4.47
N GLN A 172 -15.41 15.10 -4.10
CA GLN A 172 -14.15 14.68 -3.48
C GLN A 172 -12.92 14.96 -4.36
N LEU A 173 -13.00 14.69 -5.66
CA LEU A 173 -11.93 14.99 -6.61
C LEU A 173 -11.67 16.50 -6.70
N GLN A 174 -12.71 17.34 -6.70
CA GLN A 174 -12.55 18.80 -6.73
C GLN A 174 -11.83 19.32 -5.48
N GLU A 175 -12.11 18.75 -4.31
CA GLU A 175 -11.38 19.03 -3.08
C GLU A 175 -9.91 18.59 -3.16
N SER A 176 -9.65 17.36 -3.62
CA SER A 176 -8.29 16.86 -3.85
C SER A 176 -7.49 17.79 -4.79
N VAL A 177 -8.13 18.28 -5.86
CA VAL A 177 -7.53 19.25 -6.79
C VAL A 177 -7.29 20.62 -6.14
N ALA A 178 -8.13 21.04 -5.19
CA ALA A 178 -7.89 22.25 -4.42
C ALA A 178 -6.69 22.09 -3.46
N TYR A 179 -6.52 20.92 -2.84
CA TYR A 179 -5.40 20.63 -1.94
C TYR A 179 -4.05 20.69 -2.63
N VAL A 180 -3.92 20.19 -3.87
CA VAL A 180 -2.64 20.23 -4.62
C VAL A 180 -2.19 21.63 -5.02
N ARG A 181 -3.09 22.62 -5.00
CA ARG A 181 -2.78 24.04 -5.24
C ARG A 181 -2.15 24.72 -4.02
N GLN A 182 -2.17 24.08 -2.85
CA GLN A 182 -1.55 24.57 -1.63
C GLN A 182 -0.06 24.18 -1.57
N ASP A 183 0.62 24.67 -0.54
CA ASP A 183 1.99 24.27 -0.22
C ASP A 183 2.00 22.88 0.41
N LEU A 184 2.33 21.90 -0.43
CA LEU A 184 2.49 20.50 -0.03
C LEU A 184 3.97 20.11 -0.02
N SER A 185 4.34 19.26 0.94
CA SER A 185 5.63 18.59 0.96
C SER A 185 5.80 17.69 -0.27
N LYS A 186 7.05 17.31 -0.58
CA LYS A 186 7.33 16.40 -1.70
C LYS A 186 6.51 15.10 -1.61
N LEU A 187 6.45 14.50 -0.42
CA LEU A 187 5.72 13.25 -0.18
C LEU A 187 4.21 13.44 -0.31
N GLN A 188 3.67 14.53 0.25
CA GLN A 188 2.25 14.88 0.10
C GLN A 188 1.88 15.07 -1.37
N ARG A 189 2.74 15.70 -2.19
CA ARG A 189 2.49 15.85 -3.64
C ARG A 189 2.46 14.51 -4.36
N ILE A 190 3.33 13.56 -3.98
CA ILE A 190 3.34 12.21 -4.55
C ILE A 190 2.05 11.47 -4.19
N LEU A 191 1.66 11.47 -2.91
CA LEU A 191 0.41 10.89 -2.43
C LEU A 191 -0.80 11.48 -3.17
N MET A 192 -0.93 12.81 -3.21
CA MET A 192 -2.05 13.46 -3.87
C MET A 192 -2.10 13.19 -5.37
N GLY A 193 -0.94 13.10 -6.03
CA GLY A 193 -0.86 12.72 -7.45
C GLY A 193 -1.41 11.31 -7.69
N ALA A 194 -1.02 10.34 -6.86
CA ALA A 194 -1.53 8.98 -6.93
C ALA A 194 -3.03 8.91 -6.62
N LEU A 195 -3.49 9.62 -5.58
CA LEU A 195 -4.89 9.67 -5.18
C LEU A 195 -5.78 10.26 -6.28
N ILE A 196 -5.37 11.35 -6.93
CA ILE A 196 -6.15 11.97 -8.01
C ILE A 196 -6.28 11.03 -9.21
N VAL A 197 -5.20 10.34 -9.59
CA VAL A 197 -5.26 9.35 -10.68
C VAL A 197 -6.26 8.24 -10.35
N LEU A 198 -6.25 7.79 -9.09
CA LEU A 198 -7.15 6.77 -8.59
C LEU A 198 -8.61 7.24 -8.56
N ASP A 199 -8.88 8.45 -8.03
CA ASP A 199 -10.20 9.07 -7.97
C ASP A 199 -10.79 9.23 -9.39
N VAL A 200 -10.00 9.68 -10.38
CA VAL A 200 -10.45 9.80 -11.78
C VAL A 200 -10.81 8.43 -12.36
N HIS A 201 -9.99 7.40 -12.12
CA HIS A 201 -10.28 6.05 -12.56
C HIS A 201 -11.58 5.53 -11.93
N ASN A 202 -11.72 5.69 -10.62
CA ASN A 202 -12.89 5.26 -9.85
C ASN A 202 -14.18 5.92 -10.33
N ILE A 203 -14.17 7.22 -10.64
CA ILE A 203 -15.31 7.92 -11.24
C ILE A 203 -15.65 7.33 -12.60
N THR A 204 -14.63 7.11 -13.45
CA THR A 204 -14.80 6.52 -14.79
C THR A 204 -15.45 5.13 -14.71
N VAL A 205 -15.06 4.32 -13.73
CA VAL A 205 -15.67 3.01 -13.49
C VAL A 205 -17.14 3.16 -13.11
N ILE A 206 -17.50 4.07 -12.19
CA ILE A 206 -18.90 4.28 -11.82
C ILE A 206 -19.73 4.75 -13.03
N GLU A 207 -19.20 5.64 -13.86
CA GLU A 207 -19.85 6.08 -15.11
C GLU A 207 -20.08 4.92 -16.09
N GLN A 208 -19.13 3.99 -16.20
CA GLN A 208 -19.31 2.78 -17.01
C GLN A 208 -20.38 1.85 -16.43
N LEU A 209 -20.45 1.69 -15.11
CA LEU A 209 -21.49 0.92 -14.44
C LEU A 209 -22.88 1.51 -14.67
N LEU A 210 -22.99 2.84 -14.65
CA LEU A 210 -24.22 3.56 -14.99
C LEU A 210 -24.63 3.32 -16.44
N ALA A 211 -23.68 3.41 -17.38
CA ALA A 211 -23.94 3.16 -18.80
C ALA A 211 -24.40 1.71 -19.05
N ALA A 212 -23.98 0.76 -18.22
CA ALA A 212 -24.42 -0.64 -18.24
C ALA A 212 -25.72 -0.91 -17.46
N ASP A 213 -26.33 0.11 -16.84
CA ASP A 213 -27.46 -0.02 -15.92
C ASP A 213 -27.23 -1.05 -14.80
N CYS A 214 -26.02 -1.06 -14.24
CA CYS A 214 -25.66 -1.88 -13.08
C CYS A 214 -26.45 -1.42 -11.84
N ARG A 215 -27.18 -2.34 -11.21
CA ARG A 215 -28.11 -2.06 -10.10
C ARG A 215 -27.93 -2.99 -8.91
N SER A 216 -27.10 -4.02 -9.03
CA SER A 216 -26.85 -4.97 -7.95
C SER A 216 -25.37 -5.24 -7.75
N VAL A 217 -24.99 -5.51 -6.51
CA VAL A 217 -23.66 -6.06 -6.17
C VAL A 217 -23.40 -7.43 -6.83
N ASN A 218 -24.45 -8.12 -7.30
CA ASN A 218 -24.33 -9.38 -8.02
C ASN A 218 -24.19 -9.20 -9.53
N ASP A 219 -24.32 -7.98 -10.05
CA ASP A 219 -24.18 -7.74 -11.49
C ASP A 219 -22.74 -7.98 -11.93
N PHE A 220 -22.60 -8.56 -13.12
CA PHE A 220 -21.28 -8.91 -13.65
C PHE A 220 -20.39 -7.68 -13.87
N ASP A 221 -20.98 -6.55 -14.25
CA ASP A 221 -20.26 -5.30 -14.48
C ASP A 221 -19.61 -4.74 -13.20
N TRP A 222 -20.24 -4.93 -12.04
CA TRP A 222 -19.61 -4.68 -10.73
C TRP A 222 -18.60 -5.77 -10.39
N SER A 223 -19.00 -7.04 -10.55
CA SER A 223 -18.21 -8.21 -10.18
C SER A 223 -16.85 -8.28 -10.90
N LYS A 224 -16.74 -7.78 -12.13
CA LYS A 224 -15.49 -7.75 -12.90
C LYS A 224 -14.49 -6.67 -12.44
N GLN A 225 -14.91 -5.68 -11.66
CA GLN A 225 -14.02 -4.66 -11.10
C GLN A 225 -13.15 -5.24 -9.97
N LEU A 226 -11.98 -4.64 -9.75
CA LEU A 226 -11.14 -4.96 -8.60
C LEU A 226 -11.67 -4.22 -7.36
N ARG A 227 -11.98 -4.97 -6.31
CA ARG A 227 -12.62 -4.47 -5.09
C ARG A 227 -11.80 -4.81 -3.86
N TYR A 228 -11.81 -3.92 -2.88
CA TYR A 228 -10.97 -4.01 -1.69
C TYR A 228 -11.84 -4.03 -0.43
N TYR A 229 -11.56 -4.96 0.46
CA TYR A 229 -12.34 -5.17 1.67
C TYR A 229 -11.41 -5.36 2.86
N TRP A 230 -11.68 -4.70 3.98
CA TRP A 230 -11.14 -5.17 5.25
C TRP A 230 -12.03 -6.31 5.76
N ASP A 231 -11.54 -7.55 5.71
CA ASP A 231 -12.30 -8.72 6.14
C ASP A 231 -12.11 -8.94 7.64
N ALA A 232 -13.18 -8.76 8.43
CA ALA A 232 -13.12 -8.89 9.88
C ALA A 232 -12.77 -10.30 10.38
N ASN A 233 -12.97 -11.36 9.58
CA ASN A 233 -12.66 -12.73 9.98
C ASN A 233 -11.16 -13.02 9.87
N VAL A 234 -10.53 -12.47 8.83
CA VAL A 234 -9.07 -12.59 8.61
C VAL A 234 -8.33 -11.45 9.29
N ASP A 235 -9.04 -10.38 9.62
CA ASP A 235 -8.54 -9.11 10.16
C ASP A 235 -7.46 -8.51 9.25
N ASP A 236 -7.70 -8.52 7.94
CA ASP A 236 -6.76 -8.01 6.94
C ASP A 236 -7.49 -7.58 5.65
N CYS A 237 -6.77 -6.92 4.75
CA CYS A 237 -7.30 -6.50 3.47
C CYS A 237 -7.33 -7.65 2.47
N MET A 238 -8.52 -7.91 1.93
CA MET A 238 -8.81 -8.89 0.89
C MET A 238 -9.22 -8.16 -0.38
N CYS A 239 -8.54 -8.45 -1.48
CA CYS A 239 -8.93 -8.01 -2.81
C CYS A 239 -9.80 -9.07 -3.46
N ARG A 240 -10.87 -8.65 -4.15
CA ARG A 240 -11.75 -9.54 -4.90
C ARG A 240 -11.96 -9.04 -6.32
N GLN A 241 -11.95 -9.96 -7.27
CA GLN A 241 -12.31 -9.70 -8.66
C GLN A 241 -12.95 -10.95 -9.23
N THR A 242 -14.16 -10.82 -9.76
CA THR A 242 -15.02 -11.95 -10.19
C THR A 242 -15.16 -12.99 -9.07
N ILE A 243 -14.66 -14.20 -9.28
CA ILE A 243 -14.65 -15.31 -8.31
C ILE A 243 -13.35 -15.39 -7.50
N SER A 244 -12.33 -14.62 -7.88
CA SER A 244 -11.01 -14.67 -7.26
C SER A 244 -10.96 -13.77 -6.04
N SER A 245 -10.37 -14.28 -4.96
CA SER A 245 -10.06 -13.52 -3.74
C SER A 245 -8.60 -13.75 -3.34
N PHE A 246 -7.88 -12.68 -3.05
CA PHE A 246 -6.49 -12.76 -2.59
C PHE A 246 -6.22 -11.73 -1.49
N LYS A 247 -5.33 -12.08 -0.57
CA LYS A 247 -4.87 -11.18 0.48
C LYS A 247 -3.99 -10.09 -0.13
N TRP A 248 -4.22 -8.84 0.24
CA TRP A 248 -3.34 -7.74 -0.15
C TRP A 248 -2.00 -7.88 0.57
N VAL A 249 -0.91 -7.88 -0.19
CA VAL A 249 0.44 -7.95 0.37
C VAL A 249 0.96 -6.53 0.55
N GLN A 250 1.09 -6.11 1.80
CA GLN A 250 1.66 -4.82 2.16
C GLN A 250 3.19 -4.86 1.96
N GLY A 251 3.79 -3.78 1.43
CA GLY A 251 5.24 -3.71 1.21
C GLY A 251 5.76 -4.21 -0.15
N THR A 252 4.90 -4.55 -1.11
CA THR A 252 5.31 -4.86 -2.50
C THR A 252 4.97 -3.77 -3.52
N ALA A 253 4.19 -2.75 -3.14
CA ALA A 253 3.76 -1.69 -4.03
C ALA A 253 4.34 -0.34 -3.61
N ALA A 254 5.39 0.10 -4.31
CA ALA A 254 5.75 1.50 -4.33
C ALA A 254 4.55 2.30 -4.87
N VAL A 255 4.21 3.41 -4.20
CA VAL A 255 3.15 4.37 -4.55
C VAL A 255 3.25 4.84 -6.02
N THR A 256 4.42 4.70 -6.63
CA THR A 256 4.75 5.14 -7.97
C THR A 256 4.65 4.05 -9.06
N GLY A 257 4.42 2.77 -8.74
CA GLY A 257 4.67 1.66 -9.68
C GLY A 257 3.56 0.65 -9.95
N LEU A 258 2.49 0.58 -9.16
CA LEU A 258 1.55 -0.55 -9.20
C LEU A 258 0.07 -0.14 -9.19
N TRP A 259 -0.30 0.74 -10.11
CA TRP A 259 -1.68 0.76 -10.60
C TRP A 259 -1.65 0.36 -12.08
N PRO A 260 -2.28 -0.78 -12.46
CA PRO A 260 -2.36 -1.19 -13.85
C PRO A 260 -3.29 -0.21 -14.57
N VAL A 261 -2.74 0.91 -15.01
CA VAL A 261 -3.35 1.66 -16.10
C VAL A 261 -3.17 0.76 -17.31
N HIS A 262 -4.20 -0.02 -17.63
CA HIS A 262 -4.36 -0.55 -18.98
C HIS A 262 -4.35 0.65 -19.91
N ARG A 263 -3.18 0.97 -20.47
CA ARG A 263 -3.07 1.81 -21.65
C ARG A 263 -3.67 0.97 -22.77
N SER A 264 -4.91 1.29 -23.12
CA SER A 264 -5.51 0.99 -24.42
C SER A 264 -4.63 1.52 -25.54
#